data_AF-A0A6G6ALN1-F1
#
_entry.id   AF-A0A6G6ALN1-F1
#
_cell.length_a   1.000
_cell.length_b   1.000
_cell.length_c   1.000
_cell.angle_alpha   90.00
_cell.angle_beta   90.00
_cell.angle_gamma   90.00
#
_symmetry.space_group_name_H-M   'P 1'
#
loop_
_entity.id
_entity.type
_entity.pdbx_description
1 polymer ?
#
loop_
_entity_poly.entity_id
_entity_poly.type
_entity_poly.pdbx_seq_one_letter_code
_entity_poly.pdbx_strand_id
1 'polypeptide(L)'
;MPAKIKICGISTPEALDATIAARADYAGLVFYPASPRAVTSNVAGALTSRAAGQIAMVGLFVDADDAVIADALVAAKLNALQLHGSESPERVAQLRARFGKPVWKALPVASASDVARAAAYAGAADLILFDAKTPKARCPAAWGWRSTGRCWPDIAVPCRGGWQAG
;
A
#
# COMPACT_ATOMS: atom_id res chain seq x y z
N MET A 1 0.60 -5.69 -21.22
CA MET A 1 1.23 -4.68 -20.35
C MET A 1 1.95 -5.42 -19.22
N PRO A 2 3.19 -5.04 -18.87
CA PRO A 2 3.87 -5.64 -17.72
C PRO A 2 3.13 -5.29 -16.42
N ALA A 3 3.27 -6.14 -15.41
CA ALA A 3 2.72 -5.88 -14.08
C ALA A 3 3.40 -4.66 -13.45
N LYS A 4 2.62 -3.80 -12.79
CA LYS A 4 3.16 -2.67 -12.02
C LYS A 4 3.49 -3.08 -10.59
N ILE A 5 4.58 -2.57 -10.06
CA ILE A 5 5.12 -2.91 -8.74
C ILE A 5 4.97 -1.71 -7.80
N LYS A 6 4.38 -1.95 -6.63
CA LYS A 6 4.31 -0.97 -5.54
C LYS A 6 4.99 -1.51 -4.29
N ILE A 7 5.91 -0.75 -3.71
CA ILE A 7 6.48 -1.03 -2.38
C ILE A 7 5.81 -0.13 -1.35
N CYS A 8 5.21 -0.71 -0.30
CA CYS A 8 4.36 0.02 0.65
C CYS A 8 5.02 0.17 2.04
N GLY A 9 4.74 1.28 2.73
CA GLY A 9 5.24 1.53 4.08
C GLY A 9 6.65 2.09 4.09
N ILE A 10 7.00 2.90 3.09
CA ILE A 10 8.27 3.61 3.04
C ILE A 10 8.24 4.73 4.08
N SER A 11 9.19 4.69 5.02
CA SER A 11 9.31 5.69 6.09
C SER A 11 10.72 6.26 6.25
N THR A 12 11.71 5.72 5.53
CA THR A 12 13.10 6.18 5.59
C THR A 12 13.68 6.49 4.22
N PRO A 13 14.69 7.38 4.12
CA PRO A 13 15.35 7.71 2.87
C PRO A 13 16.01 6.49 2.20
N GLU A 14 16.61 5.59 2.98
CA GLU A 14 17.30 4.40 2.46
C GLU A 14 16.32 3.43 1.81
N ALA A 15 15.15 3.23 2.42
CA ALA A 15 14.09 2.40 1.86
C ALA A 15 13.52 3.00 0.57
N LEU A 16 13.40 4.33 0.51
CA LEU A 16 12.98 5.03 -0.70
C LEU A 16 14.01 4.85 -1.83
N ASP A 17 15.28 5.10 -1.55
CA ASP A 17 16.35 4.97 -2.55
C ASP A 17 16.44 3.53 -3.08
N ALA A 18 16.33 2.54 -2.19
CA ALA A 18 16.30 1.13 -2.59
C ALA A 18 15.08 0.82 -3.48
N THR A 19 13.92 1.42 -3.19
CA THR A 19 12.71 1.26 -3.99
C THR A 19 12.87 1.85 -5.39
N ILE A 20 13.51 3.03 -5.49
CA ILE A 20 13.82 3.70 -6.76
C ILE A 20 14.84 2.87 -7.55
N ALA A 21 15.91 2.41 -6.91
CA ALA A 21 16.94 1.58 -7.53
C ALA A 21 16.38 0.25 -8.08
N ALA A 22 15.41 -0.34 -7.38
CA ALA A 22 14.67 -1.52 -7.81
C ALA A 22 13.69 -1.25 -8.97
N ARG A 23 13.52 0.01 -9.40
CA ARG A 23 12.60 0.43 -10.48
C ARG A 23 11.14 0.04 -10.22
N ALA A 24 10.70 0.13 -8.96
CA ALA A 24 9.28 0.02 -8.66
C ALA A 24 8.49 1.18 -9.28
N ASP A 25 7.26 0.94 -9.71
CA ASP A 25 6.39 1.99 -10.27
C ASP A 25 5.88 2.96 -9.19
N TYR A 26 5.70 2.45 -7.96
CA TYR A 26 5.08 3.21 -6.87
C TYR A 26 5.76 2.99 -5.51
N ALA A 27 5.89 4.07 -4.74
CA ALA A 27 6.27 4.07 -3.33
C ALA A 27 5.08 4.49 -2.45
N GLY A 28 4.74 3.67 -1.46
CA GLY A 28 3.60 3.89 -0.56
C GLY A 28 4.00 4.50 0.78
N LEU A 29 3.43 5.65 1.12
CA LEU A 29 3.55 6.31 2.42
C LEU A 29 2.30 6.05 3.26
N VAL A 30 2.44 5.73 4.55
CA VAL A 30 1.31 5.36 5.41
C VAL A 30 0.92 6.54 6.30
N PHE A 31 -0.29 7.07 6.11
CA PHE A 31 -0.88 8.15 6.92
C PHE A 31 -1.94 7.59 7.87
N TYR A 32 -1.56 6.56 8.64
CA TYR A 32 -2.41 5.94 9.65
C TYR A 32 -1.62 5.79 10.96
N PRO A 33 -1.86 6.64 11.98
CA PRO A 33 -1.00 6.72 13.17
C PRO A 33 -0.82 5.41 13.95
N ALA A 34 -1.80 4.49 13.92
CA ALA A 34 -1.68 3.22 14.62
C ALA A 34 -0.77 2.20 13.89
N SER A 35 -0.31 2.51 12.67
CA SER A 35 0.67 1.67 11.96
C SER A 35 2.10 1.97 12.43
N PRO A 36 2.94 0.95 12.65
CA PRO A 36 4.36 1.16 12.95
C PRO A 36 5.14 1.75 11.77
N ARG A 37 4.55 1.76 10.57
CA ARG A 37 5.12 2.36 9.34
C ARG A 37 4.56 3.75 9.05
N ALA A 38 3.81 4.34 9.99
CA ALA A 38 3.21 5.65 9.81
C ALA A 38 4.27 6.73 9.63
N VAL A 39 3.99 7.69 8.73
CA VAL A 39 4.82 8.87 8.52
C VAL A 39 4.04 10.12 8.88
N THR A 40 4.75 11.12 9.38
CA THR A 40 4.20 12.48 9.57
C THR A 40 4.28 13.25 8.25
N SER A 41 3.52 14.34 8.13
CA SER A 41 3.57 15.22 6.95
C SER A 41 4.97 15.74 6.64
N ASN A 42 5.78 16.03 7.67
CA ASN A 42 7.17 16.47 7.51
C ASN A 42 8.03 15.36 6.89
N VAL A 43 7.96 14.14 7.44
CA VAL A 43 8.70 12.98 6.90
C VAL A 43 8.26 12.69 5.47
N ALA A 44 6.96 12.71 5.19
CA ALA A 44 6.42 12.50 3.86
C ALA A 44 6.91 13.56 2.86
N GLY A 45 6.93 14.84 3.24
CA GLY A 45 7.47 15.92 2.42
C GLY A 45 8.97 15.77 2.13
N ALA A 46 9.77 15.38 3.14
CA ALA A 46 11.20 15.12 2.95
C ALA A 46 11.45 13.94 1.99
N LEU A 47 10.71 12.83 2.15
CA LEU A 47 10.82 11.66 1.27
C LEU A 47 10.41 11.97 -0.17
N THR A 48 9.29 12.67 -0.37
CA THR A 48 8.80 13.01 -1.71
C THR A 48 9.70 14.03 -2.40
N SER A 49 10.29 14.96 -1.65
CA SER A 49 11.31 15.87 -2.16
C SER A 49 12.57 15.12 -2.58
N ARG A 50 13.02 14.14 -1.78
CA ARG A 50 14.14 13.26 -2.14
C ARG A 50 13.85 12.42 -3.38
N ALA A 51 12.64 11.89 -3.50
CA ALA A 51 12.22 11.11 -4.66
C ALA A 51 12.29 11.92 -5.97
N ALA A 52 12.17 13.26 -5.89
CA ALA A 52 12.36 14.18 -7.01
C ALA A 52 11.63 13.78 -8.31
N GLY A 53 10.44 13.16 -8.19
CA GLY A 53 9.65 12.70 -9.32
C GLY A 53 10.15 11.41 -10.01
N GLN A 54 11.19 10.76 -9.48
CA GLN A 54 11.72 9.50 -10.02
C GLN A 54 10.77 8.31 -9.82
N ILE A 55 9.84 8.42 -8.86
CA ILE A 55 8.85 7.39 -8.55
C ILE A 55 7.52 8.04 -8.15
N ALA A 56 6.40 7.39 -8.47
CA ALA A 56 5.08 7.87 -8.09
C ALA A 56 4.78 7.55 -6.61
N MET A 57 4.35 8.57 -5.87
CA MET A 57 4.09 8.50 -4.44
C MET A 57 2.60 8.24 -4.17
N VAL A 58 2.29 7.23 -3.37
CA VAL A 58 0.92 6.83 -3.03
C VAL A 58 0.71 6.97 -1.53
N GLY A 59 -0.28 7.74 -1.10
CA GLY A 59 -0.64 7.84 0.31
C GLY A 59 -1.65 6.76 0.69
N LEU A 60 -1.37 5.99 1.74
CA LEU A 60 -2.29 5.01 2.32
C LEU A 60 -3.01 5.63 3.52
N PHE A 61 -4.33 5.57 3.49
CA PHE A 61 -5.23 6.07 4.52
C PHE A 61 -6.16 4.96 4.98
N VAL A 62 -6.59 5.05 6.25
CA VAL A 62 -7.56 4.13 6.86
C VAL A 62 -8.61 5.00 7.54
N ASP A 63 -9.80 5.08 6.93
CA ASP A 63 -10.94 5.83 7.46
C ASP A 63 -10.59 7.29 7.83
N ALA A 64 -9.71 7.91 7.03
CA ALA A 64 -9.25 9.27 7.27
C ALA A 64 -10.29 10.32 6.84
N ASP A 65 -10.32 11.44 7.57
CA ASP A 65 -11.11 12.61 7.21
C ASP A 65 -10.46 13.41 6.06
N ASP A 66 -11.21 14.40 5.57
CA ASP A 66 -10.75 15.24 4.46
C ASP A 66 -9.58 16.15 4.83
N ALA A 67 -9.44 16.55 6.10
CA ALA A 67 -8.36 17.42 6.54
C ALA A 67 -7.02 16.68 6.51
N VAL A 68 -6.99 15.46 7.05
CA VAL A 68 -5.80 14.58 7.02
C VAL A 68 -5.35 14.29 5.59
N ILE A 69 -6.29 14.00 4.69
CA ILE A 69 -5.98 13.73 3.28
C ILE A 69 -5.46 14.99 2.59
N ALA A 70 -6.07 16.15 2.83
CA ALA A 70 -5.64 17.42 2.27
C ALA A 70 -4.21 17.78 2.72
N ASP A 71 -3.93 17.66 4.01
CA ASP A 71 -2.61 17.95 4.58
C ASP A 71 -1.54 17.03 4.00
N ALA A 72 -1.84 15.74 3.85
CA ALA A 72 -0.93 14.78 3.24
C ALA A 72 -0.67 15.11 1.76
N LEU A 73 -1.70 15.51 1.00
CA LEU A 73 -1.56 15.90 -0.40
C LEU A 73 -0.69 17.14 -0.58
N VAL A 74 -0.86 18.15 0.29
CA VAL A 74 -0.06 19.37 0.29
C VAL A 74 1.40 19.06 0.63
N ALA A 75 1.62 18.28 1.69
CA ALA A 75 2.96 18.00 2.19
C ALA A 75 3.78 17.10 1.25
N ALA A 76 3.14 16.08 0.68
CA ALA A 76 3.83 14.97 0.01
C ALA A 76 3.61 14.90 -1.51
N LYS A 77 2.85 15.84 -2.10
CA LYS A 77 2.53 15.88 -3.54
C LYS A 77 2.10 14.51 -4.10
N LEU A 78 1.24 13.81 -3.38
CA LEU A 78 0.88 12.43 -3.71
C LEU A 78 0.24 12.32 -5.10
N ASN A 79 0.58 11.24 -5.79
CA ASN A 79 0.06 10.91 -7.12
C ASN A 79 -1.26 10.13 -7.06
N ALA A 80 -1.49 9.36 -6.00
CA ALA A 80 -2.72 8.61 -5.78
C ALA A 80 -3.04 8.45 -4.28
N LEU A 81 -4.32 8.21 -3.99
CA LEU A 81 -4.84 7.91 -2.65
C LEU A 81 -5.18 6.42 -2.59
N GLN A 82 -4.61 5.68 -1.64
CA GLN A 82 -4.98 4.30 -1.35
C GLN A 82 -5.80 4.24 -0.06
N LEU A 83 -7.06 3.78 -0.17
CA LEU A 83 -8.00 3.67 0.93
C LEU A 83 -8.08 2.22 1.41
N HIS A 84 -7.60 1.97 2.63
CA HIS A 84 -7.52 0.64 3.25
C HIS A 84 -8.47 0.48 4.45
N GLY A 85 -9.36 1.44 4.68
CA GLY A 85 -10.38 1.36 5.72
C GLY A 85 -11.67 0.68 5.25
N SER A 86 -12.77 1.11 5.85
CA SER A 86 -14.15 0.69 5.56
C SER A 86 -14.90 1.71 4.70
N GLU A 87 -14.18 2.57 3.97
CA GLU A 87 -14.77 3.65 3.18
C GLU A 87 -15.76 3.10 2.14
N SER A 88 -16.99 3.62 2.14
CA SER A 88 -18.04 3.22 1.20
C SER A 88 -17.75 3.69 -0.23
N PRO A 89 -18.36 3.09 -1.27
CA PRO A 89 -18.20 3.54 -2.66
C PRO A 89 -18.50 5.03 -2.85
N GLU A 90 -19.51 5.56 -2.16
CA GLU A 90 -19.88 6.98 -2.21
C GLU A 90 -18.76 7.85 -1.63
N ARG A 91 -18.16 7.43 -0.51
CA ARG A 91 -17.01 8.11 0.09
C ARG A 91 -15.80 8.07 -0.85
N VAL A 92 -15.53 6.94 -1.48
CA VAL A 92 -14.45 6.81 -2.48
C VAL A 92 -14.66 7.78 -3.65
N ALA A 93 -15.87 7.81 -4.22
CA ALA A 93 -16.21 8.71 -5.32
C ALA A 93 -16.13 10.19 -4.91
N GLN A 94 -16.58 10.52 -3.70
CA GLN A 94 -16.48 11.86 -3.14
C GLN A 94 -15.02 12.30 -3.01
N LEU A 95 -14.14 11.45 -2.47
CA LEU A 95 -12.71 11.73 -2.31
C LEU A 95 -12.04 11.95 -3.68
N ARG A 96 -12.37 11.09 -4.65
CA ARG A 96 -11.88 11.22 -6.04
C ARG A 96 -12.28 12.56 -6.65
N ALA A 97 -13.55 12.94 -6.53
CA ALA A 97 -14.06 14.20 -7.06
C ALA A 97 -13.47 15.42 -6.32
N ARG A 98 -13.33 15.34 -4.99
CA ARG A 98 -12.84 16.44 -4.14
C ARG A 98 -11.36 16.74 -4.38
N PHE A 99 -10.53 15.70 -4.46
CA PHE A 99 -9.07 15.87 -4.53
C PHE A 99 -8.50 15.78 -5.94
N GLY A 100 -9.29 15.33 -6.92
CA GLY A 100 -8.84 15.22 -8.32
C GLY A 100 -7.65 14.28 -8.49
N LYS A 101 -7.48 13.32 -7.57
CA LYS A 101 -6.43 12.29 -7.61
C LYS A 101 -7.03 10.93 -7.91
N PRO A 102 -6.30 10.05 -8.61
CA PRO A 102 -6.64 8.64 -8.68
C PRO A 102 -6.83 8.05 -7.27
N VAL A 103 -7.93 7.32 -7.08
CA VAL A 103 -8.25 6.68 -5.80
C VAL A 103 -8.24 5.17 -5.98
N TRP A 104 -7.49 4.49 -5.12
CA TRP A 104 -7.35 3.06 -5.10
C TRP A 104 -8.03 2.49 -3.86
N LYS A 105 -8.94 1.54 -4.02
CA LYS A 105 -9.61 0.90 -2.87
C LYS A 105 -8.97 -0.45 -2.59
N ALA A 106 -8.46 -0.63 -1.37
CA ALA A 106 -8.06 -1.94 -0.88
C ALA A 106 -9.27 -2.66 -0.28
N LEU A 107 -9.45 -3.92 -0.67
CA LEU A 107 -10.48 -4.81 -0.18
C LEU A 107 -9.83 -6.07 0.41
N PRO A 108 -10.12 -6.39 1.67
CA PRO A 108 -9.68 -7.64 2.24
C PRO A 108 -10.47 -8.80 1.64
N VAL A 109 -9.77 -9.81 1.13
CA VAL A 109 -10.35 -11.01 0.52
C VAL A 109 -9.99 -12.23 1.36
N ALA A 110 -11.02 -13.02 1.69
CA ALA A 110 -10.87 -14.35 2.28
C ALA A 110 -11.56 -15.44 1.43
N SER A 111 -12.49 -15.04 0.57
CA SER A 111 -13.34 -15.93 -0.24
C SER A 111 -13.61 -15.35 -1.62
N ALA A 112 -14.06 -16.17 -2.56
CA ALA A 112 -14.48 -15.71 -3.90
C ALA A 112 -15.62 -14.69 -3.84
N SER A 113 -16.52 -14.80 -2.85
CA SER A 113 -17.59 -13.83 -2.63
C SER A 113 -17.09 -12.44 -2.20
N ASP A 114 -15.92 -12.34 -1.57
CA ASP A 114 -15.34 -11.04 -1.22
C ASP A 114 -14.89 -10.27 -2.46
N VAL A 115 -14.49 -10.96 -3.53
CA VAL A 115 -14.11 -10.35 -4.80
C VAL A 115 -15.32 -9.70 -5.47
N ALA A 116 -16.52 -10.29 -5.33
CA ALA A 116 -17.75 -9.72 -5.89
C ALA A 116 -18.07 -8.32 -5.32
N ARG A 117 -17.63 -8.02 -4.09
CA ARG A 117 -17.77 -6.68 -3.48
C ARG A 117 -17.02 -5.60 -4.24
N ALA A 118 -15.99 -5.94 -5.02
CA ALA A 118 -15.26 -4.98 -5.85
C ALA A 118 -16.17 -4.32 -6.90
N ALA A 119 -17.22 -5.01 -7.36
CA ALA A 119 -18.17 -4.47 -8.33
C ALA A 119 -18.88 -3.21 -7.81
N ALA A 120 -19.10 -3.10 -6.50
CA ALA A 120 -19.72 -1.91 -5.89
C ALA A 120 -18.84 -0.65 -5.99
N TYR A 121 -17.54 -0.80 -6.21
CA TYR A 121 -16.59 0.31 -6.36
C TYR A 121 -16.30 0.65 -7.82
N ALA A 122 -16.94 -0.04 -8.78
CA ALA A 122 -16.80 0.27 -10.19
C ALA A 122 -17.22 1.73 -10.47
N GLY A 123 -16.36 2.48 -11.13
CA GLY A 123 -16.57 3.92 -11.42
C GLY A 123 -16.26 4.86 -10.24
N ALA A 124 -16.23 4.36 -9.00
CA ALA A 124 -15.82 5.12 -7.83
C ALA A 124 -14.29 5.12 -7.64
N ALA A 125 -13.66 3.95 -7.75
CA ALA A 125 -12.21 3.78 -7.65
C ALA A 125 -11.56 3.58 -9.03
N ASP A 126 -10.34 4.11 -9.20
CA ASP A 126 -9.52 3.91 -10.40
C ASP A 126 -8.72 2.59 -10.36
N LEU A 127 -8.52 2.02 -9.17
CA LEU A 127 -7.86 0.72 -8.97
C LEU A 127 -8.39 -0.01 -7.74
N ILE A 128 -8.57 -1.33 -7.82
CA ILE A 128 -8.91 -2.18 -6.69
C ILE A 128 -7.71 -3.05 -6.30
N LEU A 129 -7.31 -2.99 -5.04
CA LEU A 129 -6.28 -3.87 -4.47
C LEU A 129 -6.96 -4.96 -3.66
N PHE A 130 -6.65 -6.22 -3.94
CA PHE A 130 -7.09 -7.34 -3.12
C PHE A 130 -6.00 -7.66 -2.10
N ASP A 131 -6.31 -7.50 -0.83
CA ASP A 131 -5.41 -7.85 0.28
C ASP A 131 -5.86 -9.18 0.89
N ALA A 132 -4.99 -10.18 0.89
CA ALA A 132 -5.34 -11.49 1.43
C ALA A 132 -5.38 -11.43 2.96
N LYS A 133 -6.54 -11.71 3.57
CA LYS A 133 -6.61 -11.83 5.03
C LYS A 133 -5.77 -13.02 5.48
N THR A 134 -4.80 -12.77 6.36
CA THR A 134 -4.13 -13.85 7.09
C THR A 134 -5.20 -14.65 7.84
N PRO A 135 -5.25 -16.00 7.69
CA PRO A 135 -6.17 -16.83 8.46
C PRO A 135 -6.03 -16.52 9.95
N LYS A 136 -7.14 -16.44 10.71
CA LYS A 136 -7.14 -16.17 12.16
C LYS A 136 -6.36 -17.20 12.99
N ALA A 137 -5.91 -18.31 12.40
CA ALA A 137 -5.05 -19.26 13.06
C ALA A 137 -3.70 -18.60 13.39
N ARG A 138 -3.24 -18.73 14.63
CA ARG A 138 -1.93 -18.24 15.06
C ARG A 138 -0.88 -19.22 14.52
N CYS A 139 -0.12 -18.84 13.50
CA CYS A 139 1.12 -19.57 13.21
C CYS A 139 2.08 -19.34 14.38
N PRO A 140 2.76 -20.37 14.89
CA PRO A 140 3.92 -20.19 15.76
C PRO A 140 4.95 -19.28 15.07
N ALA A 141 5.69 -18.48 15.83
CA ALA A 141 6.61 -17.46 15.27
C ALA A 141 7.68 -17.99 14.30
N ALA A 142 7.91 -19.31 14.27
CA ALA A 142 8.85 -20.00 13.38
C ALA A 142 8.19 -20.60 12.13
N TRP A 143 6.93 -20.25 11.82
CA TRP A 143 6.14 -20.88 10.77
C TRP A 143 5.56 -19.82 9.81
N GLY A 144 5.73 -20.05 8.52
CA GLY A 144 5.20 -19.19 7.45
C GLY A 144 3.81 -19.61 6.96
N TRP A 145 3.03 -18.64 6.48
CA TRP A 145 1.77 -18.87 5.78
C TRP A 145 1.98 -18.95 4.27
N ARG A 146 1.49 -20.01 3.62
CA ARG A 146 1.36 -20.06 2.16
C ARG A 146 -0.02 -19.56 1.71
N SER A 147 -0.13 -19.18 0.43
CA SER A 147 -1.39 -18.80 -0.24
C SER A 147 -2.50 -19.84 -0.16
N THR A 148 -2.19 -21.09 0.23
CA THR A 148 -3.16 -22.16 0.50
C THR A 148 -3.76 -22.12 1.90
N GLY A 149 -3.41 -21.15 2.75
CA GLY A 149 -3.93 -21.04 4.11
C GLY A 149 -3.47 -22.17 5.05
N ARG A 150 -2.28 -22.74 4.82
CA ARG A 150 -1.66 -23.73 5.71
C ARG A 150 -0.40 -23.18 6.37
N CYS A 151 -0.26 -23.44 7.67
CA CYS A 151 0.91 -23.11 8.48
C CYS A 151 1.92 -24.25 8.37
N TRP A 152 3.17 -23.96 8.02
CA TRP A 152 4.27 -24.95 7.94
C TRP A 152 5.51 -24.43 8.65
N PRO A 153 6.37 -25.30 9.21
CA PRO A 153 7.61 -24.85 9.82
C PRO A 153 8.45 -24.17 8.74
N ASP A 154 8.95 -22.98 9.01
CA ASP A 154 9.96 -22.37 8.15
C ASP A 154 11.17 -23.31 8.21
N ILE A 155 11.34 -24.11 7.15
CA ILE A 155 12.67 -24.58 6.80
C ILE A 155 13.40 -23.30 6.45
N ALA A 156 14.14 -22.77 7.43
CA ALA A 156 15.16 -21.78 7.19
C ALA A 156 16.08 -22.36 6.12
N VAL A 157 15.85 -22.00 4.86
CA VAL A 157 16.88 -22.07 3.84
C VAL A 157 17.78 -20.88 4.18
N PRO A 158 18.99 -21.10 4.69
CA PRO A 158 19.89 -20.00 4.91
C PRO A 158 20.35 -19.56 3.53
N CYS A 159 19.70 -18.56 2.94
CA CYS A 159 20.26 -17.85 1.80
C CYS A 159 21.41 -16.94 2.29
N ARG A 160 22.49 -17.55 2.79
CA ARG A 160 23.85 -17.03 2.59
C ARG A 160 24.27 -17.55 1.22
N GLY A 161 24.36 -16.66 0.24
CA GLY A 161 24.87 -17.02 -1.08
C GLY A 161 24.65 -15.88 -2.04
N GLY A 162 25.73 -15.18 -2.38
CA GLY A 162 25.71 -14.06 -3.32
C GLY A 162 25.12 -14.45 -4.68
N TRP A 163 24.37 -13.52 -5.26
CA TRP A 163 24.03 -13.56 -6.67
C TRP A 163 25.18 -12.92 -7.44
N GLN A 164 26.06 -13.75 -8.01
CA GLN A 164 26.83 -13.36 -9.19
C GLN A 164 25.95 -13.69 -10.40
N ALA A 165 25.64 -12.68 -11.21
CA ALA A 165 25.06 -12.88 -12.53
C ALA A 165 26.20 -13.12 -13.54
N GLY A 166 26.14 -14.27 -14.21
CA GLY A 166 26.74 -14.48 -15.53
C GLY A 166 25.75 -14.12 -16.62
#